data_AF-A8TWG6-F1
#
_entry.id   AF-A8TWG6-F1
#
_cell.length_a   1.000
_cell.length_b   1.000
_cell.length_c   1.000
_cell.angle_alpha   90.00
_cell.angle_beta   90.00
_cell.angle_gamma   90.00
#
_symmetry.space_group_name_H-M   'P 1'
#
loop_
_entity.id
_entity.type
_entity.pdbx_description
1 polymer ?
#
loop_
_entity_poly.entity_id
_entity_poly.type
_entity_poly.pdbx_seq_one_letter_code
_entity_poly.pdbx_strand_id
1 'polypeptide(L)'
;MNDEPKSDVDAAKAAVCEAVSDFYTPTGRQAVGRAAGGFLYPQYLTPLEVLHSVDRQRQLANAGTNAMQAVQKTASWQVRGTSVPVSERIRRLWELTDAIQNGTAARLEAEPPQPVALATLPDTLARRAGETDADRRFRIVAALT
;
A
#
# COMPACT_ATOMS: atom_id res chain seq x y z
N MET A 1 4.24 24.61 10.78
CA MET A 1 5.31 24.12 9.87
C MET A 1 4.68 24.08 8.50
N ASN A 2 4.98 25.06 7.65
CA ASN A 2 4.44 25.12 6.29
C ASN A 2 5.24 24.12 5.44
N ASP A 3 4.81 22.86 5.40
CA ASP A 3 5.24 21.95 4.34
C ASP A 3 4.49 22.36 3.07
N GLU A 4 5.17 23.07 2.16
CA GLU A 4 4.69 23.20 0.79
C GLU A 4 4.38 21.80 0.23
N PRO A 5 3.29 21.64 -0.54
CA PRO A 5 2.93 20.34 -1.09
C PRO A 5 4.06 19.86 -2.01
N LYS A 6 4.84 18.87 -1.55
CA LYS A 6 5.87 18.21 -2.36
C LYS A 6 5.24 17.72 -3.66
N SER A 7 5.88 18.08 -4.78
CA SER A 7 5.47 17.61 -6.10
C SER A 7 5.46 16.08 -6.13
N ASP A 8 4.65 15.48 -7.00
CA ASP A 8 4.61 14.01 -7.14
C ASP A 8 5.98 13.42 -7.49
N VAL A 9 6.80 14.18 -8.23
CA VAL A 9 8.17 13.80 -8.58
C VAL A 9 9.06 13.76 -7.35
N ASP A 10 9.02 14.78 -6.49
CA ASP A 10 9.85 14.83 -5.29
C ASP A 10 9.42 13.76 -4.27
N ALA A 11 8.10 13.55 -4.15
CA ALA A 11 7.55 12.50 -3.30
C ALA A 11 7.98 11.10 -3.78
N ALA A 12 7.94 10.84 -5.08
CA ALA A 12 8.34 9.55 -5.65
C ALA A 12 9.86 9.32 -5.56
N LYS A 13 10.68 10.36 -5.75
CA LYS A 13 12.14 10.29 -5.56
C LYS A 13 12.54 10.02 -4.12
N ALA A 14 11.75 10.50 -3.16
CA ALA A 14 11.93 10.19 -1.74
C ALA A 14 11.42 8.78 -1.36
N ALA A 15 10.72 8.11 -2.27
CA ALA A 15 10.05 6.82 -2.05
C ALA A 15 10.46 5.80 -3.12
N VAL A 16 11.77 5.60 -3.29
CA VAL A 16 12.30 4.57 -4.20
C VAL A 16 12.17 3.20 -3.52
N CYS A 17 11.23 2.38 -3.99
CA CYS A 17 11.08 1.01 -3.51
C CYS A 17 12.09 0.08 -4.20
N GLU A 18 13.06 -0.45 -3.47
CA GLU A 18 14.01 -1.46 -3.96
C GLU A 18 13.69 -2.86 -3.46
N ALA A 19 12.94 -2.96 -2.35
CA ALA A 19 12.46 -4.18 -1.75
C ALA A 19 10.94 -4.09 -1.46
N VAL A 20 10.33 -5.25 -1.24
CA VAL A 20 8.90 -5.37 -0.88
C VAL A 20 8.57 -4.57 0.39
N SER A 21 9.48 -4.55 1.37
CA SER A 21 9.32 -3.79 2.62
C SER A 21 9.11 -2.29 2.39
N ASP A 22 9.66 -1.73 1.32
CA ASP A 22 9.64 -0.29 1.08
C ASP A 22 8.23 0.20 0.74
N PHE A 23 7.38 -0.64 0.15
CA PHE A 23 5.96 -0.35 -0.10
C PHE A 23 5.18 -0.14 1.20
N TYR A 24 5.63 -0.73 2.30
CA TYR A 24 5.00 -0.63 3.62
C TYR A 24 5.55 0.53 4.46
N THR A 25 6.49 1.33 3.94
CA THR A 25 6.90 2.57 4.58
C THR A 25 5.84 3.67 4.38
N PRO A 26 5.77 4.70 5.24
CA PRO A 26 4.86 5.82 5.03
C PRO A 26 5.07 6.51 3.68
N THR A 27 6.32 6.70 3.26
CA THR A 27 6.68 7.32 1.97
C THR A 27 6.34 6.43 0.79
N GLY A 28 6.60 5.13 0.88
CA GLY A 28 6.21 4.13 -0.13
C GLY A 28 4.70 4.09 -0.35
N ARG A 29 3.91 4.04 0.73
CA ARG A 29 2.44 4.09 0.64
C ARG A 29 1.93 5.41 0.04
N GLN A 30 2.57 6.53 0.36
CA GLN A 30 2.23 7.82 -0.24
C GLN A 30 2.47 7.81 -1.76
N ALA A 31 3.60 7.25 -2.21
CA ALA A 31 3.90 7.11 -3.63
C ALA A 31 2.89 6.21 -4.35
N VAL A 32 2.52 5.06 -3.75
CA VAL A 32 1.46 4.18 -4.27
C VAL A 32 0.13 4.93 -4.38
N GLY A 33 -0.25 5.69 -3.34
CA GLY A 33 -1.48 6.48 -3.33
C GLY A 33 -1.55 7.50 -4.46
N ARG A 34 -0.45 8.22 -4.71
CA ARG A 34 -0.35 9.21 -5.80
C ARG A 34 -0.37 8.55 -7.18
N ALA A 35 0.38 7.45 -7.35
CA ALA A 35 0.51 6.77 -8.63
C ALA A 35 -0.76 6.01 -9.05
N ALA A 36 -1.38 5.30 -8.10
CA ALA A 36 -2.55 4.46 -8.31
C ALA A 36 -3.89 5.18 -8.01
N GLY A 37 -3.88 6.49 -7.79
CA GLY A 37 -5.08 7.27 -7.45
C GLY A 37 -6.26 7.07 -8.40
N GLY A 38 -6.00 6.88 -9.70
CA GLY A 38 -7.04 6.60 -10.69
C GLY A 38 -7.83 5.30 -10.46
N PHE A 39 -7.21 4.30 -9.83
CA PHE A 39 -7.87 3.07 -9.39
C PHE A 39 -8.41 3.17 -7.96
N LEU A 40 -7.62 3.77 -7.06
CA LEU A 40 -7.91 3.81 -5.63
C LEU A 40 -9.13 4.68 -5.31
N TYR A 41 -9.19 5.91 -5.84
CA TYR A 41 -10.22 6.88 -5.44
C TYR A 41 -11.65 6.46 -5.80
N PRO A 42 -11.95 5.97 -7.02
CA PRO A 42 -13.31 5.55 -7.36
C PRO A 42 -13.84 4.39 -6.52
N GLN A 43 -12.95 3.61 -5.90
CA GLN A 43 -13.29 2.44 -5.10
C GLN A 43 -13.17 2.70 -3.59
N TYR A 44 -12.85 3.94 -3.18
CA TYR A 44 -12.58 4.32 -1.80
C TYR A 44 -11.51 3.43 -1.12
N LEU A 45 -10.50 3.02 -1.89
CA LEU A 45 -9.43 2.16 -1.40
C LEU A 45 -8.22 2.97 -0.95
N THR A 46 -7.57 2.46 0.09
CA THR A 46 -6.26 2.92 0.53
C THR A 46 -5.14 2.05 -0.07
N PRO A 47 -3.91 2.59 -0.19
CA PRO A 47 -2.74 1.79 -0.54
C PRO A 47 -2.55 0.58 0.37
N LEU A 48 -2.88 0.73 1.66
CA LEU A 48 -2.69 -0.32 2.66
C LEU A 48 -3.64 -1.50 2.41
N GLU A 49 -4.89 -1.24 2.07
CA GLU A 49 -5.85 -2.28 1.69
C GLU A 49 -5.40 -3.05 0.45
N VAL A 50 -4.88 -2.35 -0.57
CA VAL A 50 -4.32 -3.01 -1.76
C VAL A 50 -3.09 -3.84 -1.41
N LEU A 51 -2.17 -3.33 -0.58
CA LEU A 51 -0.95 -4.05 -0.24
C LEU A 51 -1.16 -5.29 0.63
N HIS A 52 -2.31 -5.42 1.30
CA HIS A 52 -2.59 -6.54 2.20
C HIS A 52 -3.69 -7.50 1.73
N SER A 53 -4.42 -7.19 0.65
CA SER A 53 -5.52 -8.01 0.14
C SER A 53 -5.23 -8.55 -1.26
N VAL A 54 -5.19 -9.88 -1.38
CA VAL A 54 -5.02 -10.57 -2.68
C VAL A 54 -6.12 -10.18 -3.66
N ASP A 55 -7.36 -10.02 -3.18
CA ASP A 55 -8.48 -9.64 -4.04
C ASP A 55 -8.32 -8.23 -4.60
N ARG A 56 -7.87 -7.28 -3.76
CA ARG A 56 -7.61 -5.90 -4.21
C ARG A 56 -6.41 -5.82 -5.15
N GLN A 57 -5.36 -6.63 -4.93
CA GLN A 57 -4.23 -6.75 -5.84
C GLN A 57 -4.67 -7.25 -7.22
N ARG A 58 -5.49 -8.31 -7.25
CA ARG A 58 -6.07 -8.85 -8.48
C ARG A 58 -6.98 -7.84 -9.17
N GLN A 59 -7.80 -7.11 -8.42
CA GLN A 59 -8.64 -6.03 -8.97
C GLN A 59 -7.78 -4.95 -9.64
N LEU A 60 -6.70 -4.51 -9.01
CA LEU A 60 -5.78 -3.54 -9.61
C LEU A 60 -5.11 -4.08 -10.87
N ALA A 61 -4.59 -5.31 -10.84
CA ALA A 61 -3.97 -5.97 -11.99
C ALA A 61 -4.94 -6.10 -13.17
N ASN A 62 -6.22 -6.36 -12.89
CA ASN A 62 -7.27 -6.50 -13.90
C ASN A 62 -7.95 -5.19 -14.30
N ALA A 63 -7.61 -4.05 -13.68
CA ALA A 63 -8.25 -2.76 -13.92
C ALA A 63 -7.73 -2.07 -15.20
N GLY A 64 -7.63 -2.83 -16.30
CA GLY A 64 -7.19 -2.35 -17.61
C GLY A 64 -5.80 -1.71 -17.55
N THR A 65 -5.71 -0.43 -17.91
CA THR A 65 -4.43 0.30 -17.97
C THR A 65 -4.01 0.92 -16.65
N ASN A 66 -4.82 0.84 -15.58
CA ASN A 66 -4.53 1.52 -14.31
C ASN A 66 -3.22 1.08 -13.67
N ALA A 67 -2.98 -0.22 -13.54
CA ALA A 67 -1.75 -0.75 -12.97
C ALA A 67 -0.53 -0.34 -13.80
N MET A 68 -0.64 -0.47 -15.13
CA MET A 68 0.40 -0.04 -16.07
C MET A 68 0.71 1.46 -15.94
N GLN A 69 -0.31 2.32 -15.90
CA GLN A 69 -0.14 3.76 -15.75
C GLN A 69 0.49 4.13 -14.40
N ALA A 70 0.08 3.46 -13.31
CA ALA A 70 0.67 3.68 -11.98
C ALA A 70 2.16 3.31 -11.96
N VAL A 71 2.53 2.16 -12.53
CA VAL A 71 3.92 1.71 -12.63
C VAL A 71 4.73 2.66 -13.52
N GLN A 72 4.22 3.04 -14.69
CA GLN A 72 4.89 3.95 -15.62
C GLN A 72 5.12 5.33 -15.02
N LYS A 73 4.11 5.91 -14.35
CA LYS A 73 4.23 7.19 -13.64
C LYS A 73 5.30 7.11 -12.56
N THR A 74 5.22 6.10 -11.71
CA THR A 74 6.18 5.89 -10.61
C THR A 74 7.61 5.74 -11.13
N ALA A 75 7.81 4.91 -12.15
CA ALA A 75 9.11 4.71 -12.77
C ALA A 75 9.68 6.01 -13.33
N SER A 76 8.87 6.74 -14.12
CA SER A 76 9.26 8.03 -14.71
C SER A 76 9.64 9.05 -13.64
N TRP A 77 8.86 9.15 -12.56
CA TRP A 77 9.14 10.07 -11.47
C TRP A 77 10.43 9.72 -10.72
N GLN A 78 10.65 8.44 -10.43
CA GLN A 78 11.82 7.96 -9.68
C GLN A 78 13.13 8.15 -10.44
N VAL A 79 13.16 7.89 -11.76
CA VAL A 79 14.40 7.98 -12.53
C VAL A 79 14.66 9.36 -13.16
N ARG A 80 13.73 10.31 -13.00
CA ARG A 80 13.85 11.63 -13.62
C ARG A 80 15.12 12.35 -13.17
N GLY A 81 16.03 12.64 -14.11
CA GLY A 81 17.33 13.26 -13.82
C GLY A 81 18.40 12.30 -13.31
N THR A 82 18.16 10.99 -13.41
CA THR A 82 19.16 9.94 -13.20
C THR A 82 19.59 9.35 -14.56
N SER A 83 20.64 8.54 -14.57
CA SER A 83 21.07 7.78 -15.76
C SER A 83 20.33 6.46 -15.96
N VAL A 84 19.42 6.08 -15.04
CA VAL A 84 18.69 4.81 -15.09
C VAL A 84 17.58 4.88 -16.13
N PRO A 85 17.51 3.93 -17.09
CA PRO A 85 16.41 3.87 -18.04
C PRO A 85 15.06 3.65 -17.36
N VAL A 86 14.03 4.39 -17.79
CA VAL A 86 12.65 4.23 -17.29
C VAL A 86 12.14 2.80 -17.48
N SER A 87 12.50 2.16 -18.59
CA SER A 87 12.11 0.77 -18.91
C SER A 87 12.68 -0.24 -17.90
N GLU A 88 13.93 -0.06 -17.48
CA GLU A 88 14.55 -0.87 -16.44
C GLU A 88 13.80 -0.72 -15.11
N ARG A 89 13.43 0.52 -14.77
CA ARG A 89 12.67 0.79 -13.55
C ARG A 89 11.26 0.23 -13.58
N ILE A 90 10.57 0.31 -14.72
CA ILE A 90 9.26 -0.33 -14.92
C ILE A 90 9.36 -1.83 -14.65
N ARG A 91 10.37 -2.50 -15.23
CA ARG A 91 10.59 -3.94 -15.04
C ARG A 91 10.80 -4.27 -13.56
N ARG A 92 11.63 -3.48 -12.87
CA ARG A 92 11.89 -3.67 -11.43
C ARG A 92 10.62 -3.50 -10.58
N LEU A 93 9.81 -2.49 -10.87
CA LEU A 93 8.55 -2.27 -10.15
C LEU A 93 7.57 -3.42 -10.35
N TRP A 94 7.47 -3.98 -11.57
CA TRP A 94 6.64 -5.17 -11.82
C TRP A 94 7.11 -6.40 -11.03
N GLU A 95 8.43 -6.67 -10.99
CA GLU A 95 8.98 -7.75 -10.15
C GLU A 95 8.57 -7.59 -8.68
N LEU A 96 8.61 -6.36 -8.16
CA LEU A 96 8.26 -6.08 -6.78
C LEU A 96 6.76 -6.23 -6.54
N THR A 97 5.89 -5.77 -7.46
CA THR A 97 4.45 -5.96 -7.34
C THR A 97 4.05 -7.43 -7.41
N ASP A 98 4.70 -8.22 -8.26
CA ASP A 98 4.47 -9.65 -8.35
C ASP A 98 4.93 -10.37 -7.07
N ALA A 99 6.08 -9.96 -6.52
CA ALA A 99 6.57 -10.47 -5.24
C ALA A 99 5.61 -10.15 -4.07
N ILE A 100 5.01 -8.95 -4.04
CA ILE A 100 3.98 -8.58 -3.07
C ILE A 100 2.76 -9.49 -3.20
N GLN A 101 2.27 -9.70 -4.42
CA GLN A 101 1.08 -10.51 -4.67
C GLN A 101 1.31 -11.96 -4.25
N ASN A 102 2.42 -12.55 -4.67
CA ASN A 102 2.79 -13.92 -4.32
C ASN A 102 2.99 -14.08 -2.81
N GLY A 103 3.68 -13.13 -2.16
CA GLY A 103 3.88 -13.14 -0.71
C GLY A 103 2.58 -12.98 0.07
N THR A 104 1.65 -12.14 -0.41
CA THR A 104 0.33 -11.96 0.21
C THR A 104 -0.50 -13.23 0.09
N ALA A 105 -0.50 -13.88 -1.08
CA ALA A 105 -1.21 -15.13 -1.31
C ALA A 105 -0.65 -16.27 -0.45
N ALA A 106 0.68 -16.44 -0.41
CA ALA A 106 1.32 -17.46 0.41
C ALA A 106 1.04 -17.24 1.92
N ARG A 107 1.04 -15.99 2.39
CA ARG A 107 0.67 -15.67 3.77
C ARG A 107 -0.78 -16.02 4.07
N LEU A 108 -1.70 -15.73 3.14
CA LEU A 108 -3.12 -16.04 3.30
C LEU A 108 -3.38 -17.55 3.33
N GLU A 109 -2.63 -18.32 2.54
CA GLU A 109 -2.70 -19.78 2.53
C GLU A 109 -2.14 -20.38 3.83
N ALA A 110 -0.99 -19.88 4.30
CA ALA A 110 -0.36 -20.34 5.53
C ALA A 110 -1.16 -19.97 6.79
N GLU A 111 -1.77 -18.79 6.79
CA GLU A 111 -2.52 -18.24 7.92
C GLU A 111 -3.85 -17.64 7.42
N PRO A 112 -4.86 -18.50 7.15
CA PRO A 112 -6.16 -18.02 6.71
C PRO A 112 -6.80 -17.17 7.80
N PRO A 113 -7.52 -16.08 7.43
CA PRO A 113 -8.14 -15.20 8.40
C PRO A 113 -9.18 -15.99 9.19
N GLN A 114 -8.99 -16.06 10.51
CA GLN A 114 -9.96 -16.71 11.37
C GLN A 114 -11.21 -15.82 11.50
N PRO A 115 -12.42 -16.41 11.45
CA PRO A 115 -13.64 -15.65 11.68
C PRO A 115 -13.60 -15.02 13.07
N VAL A 116 -13.99 -13.75 13.16
CA VAL A 116 -14.09 -13.05 14.44
C VAL A 116 -15.25 -13.65 15.22
N ALA A 117 -14.94 -14.47 16.23
CA ALA A 117 -15.93 -15.00 17.15
C ALA A 117 -16.22 -13.96 18.25
N LEU A 118 -17.46 -13.92 18.74
CA LEU A 118 -17.79 -13.08 19.90
C LEU A 118 -16.91 -13.38 21.13
N ALA A 119 -16.44 -14.62 21.26
CA ALA A 119 -15.52 -15.03 22.32
C ALA A 119 -14.11 -14.41 22.20
N THR A 120 -13.64 -14.07 20.99
CA THR A 120 -12.30 -13.50 20.73
C THR A 120 -12.33 -11.97 20.56
N LEU A 121 -13.52 -11.37 20.59
CA LEU A 121 -13.71 -9.93 20.58
C LEU A 121 -12.99 -9.22 21.74
N PRO A 122 -13.03 -9.71 23.00
CA PRO A 122 -12.30 -9.08 24.10
C PRO A 122 -10.80 -8.95 23.83
N ASP A 123 -10.17 -9.97 23.26
CA ASP A 123 -8.75 -9.96 22.89
C ASP A 123 -8.48 -8.96 21.76
N THR A 124 -9.39 -8.90 20.79
CA THR A 124 -9.31 -7.95 19.66
C THR A 124 -9.44 -6.49 20.14
N LEU A 125 -10.28 -6.25 21.15
CA LEU A 125 -10.53 -4.94 21.75
C LEU A 125 -9.59 -4.62 22.93
N ALA A 126 -8.71 -5.55 23.31
CA ALA A 126 -7.75 -5.37 24.38
C ALA A 126 -6.79 -4.22 24.05
N ARG A 127 -6.27 -3.57 25.10
CA ARG A 127 -5.28 -2.49 24.96
C ARG A 127 -3.97 -3.08 24.42
N ARG A 128 -3.39 -2.44 23.41
CA ARG A 128 -2.07 -2.81 22.87
C ARG A 128 -0.95 -2.19 23.70
N ALA A 129 0.23 -2.80 23.68
CA ALA A 129 1.40 -2.24 24.37
C ALA A 129 1.71 -0.82 23.87
N GLY A 130 1.83 0.14 24.79
CA GLY A 130 2.07 1.56 24.46
C GLY A 130 0.86 2.35 23.96
N GLU A 131 -0.33 1.74 23.87
CA GLU A 131 -1.55 2.40 23.40
C GLU A 131 -2.18 3.29 24.48
N THR A 132 -2.45 4.55 24.16
CA THR A 132 -3.18 5.46 25.05
C THR A 132 -4.68 5.15 25.06
N ASP A 133 -5.42 5.67 26.06
CA ASP A 133 -6.88 5.55 26.08
C ASP A 133 -7.56 6.21 24.88
N ALA A 134 -7.00 7.32 24.39
CA ALA A 134 -7.51 8.00 23.21
C ALA A 134 -7.34 7.13 21.95
N ASP A 135 -6.14 6.57 21.75
CA ASP A 135 -5.85 5.70 20.60
C ASP A 135 -6.72 4.45 20.61
N ARG A 136 -6.89 3.83 21.78
CA ARG A 136 -7.76 2.67 21.94
C ARG A 136 -9.20 3.00 21.59
N ARG A 137 -9.75 4.11 22.09
CA ARG A 137 -11.13 4.55 21.78
C ARG A 137 -11.32 4.79 20.29
N PHE A 138 -10.36 5.46 19.66
CA PHE A 138 -10.38 5.69 18.22
C PHE A 138 -10.40 4.38 17.42
N ARG A 139 -9.54 3.41 17.78
CA ARG A 139 -9.47 2.10 17.12
C ARG A 139 -10.75 1.29 17.27
N ILE A 140 -11.36 1.27 18.45
CA ILE A 140 -12.54 0.44 18.71
C ILE A 140 -13.86 1.07 18.24
N VAL A 141 -13.92 2.40 18.08
CA VAL A 141 -15.13 3.09 17.59
C VAL A 141 -15.59 2.53 16.25
N ALA A 142 -14.65 2.28 15.33
CA ALA A 142 -14.95 1.71 14.01
C ALA A 142 -15.47 0.26 14.06
N ALA A 143 -15.28 -0.44 15.19
CA ALA A 143 -15.82 -1.77 15.41
C ALA A 143 -17.18 -1.78 16.13
N LEU A 144 -17.62 -0.62 16.65
CA LEU A 144 -18.87 -0.45 17.40
C LEU A 144 -19.99 0.22 16.58
N THR A 145 -19.65 0.79 15.41
CA THR A 145 -20.57 1.42 14.44
C THR A 145 -20.79 0.52 13.24
#